data_AF-A0A9P0DRR1-F1
#
_entry.id   AF-A0A9P0DRR1-F1
#
_cell.length_a   1.000
_cell.length_b   1.000
_cell.length_c   1.000
_cell.angle_alpha   90.00
_cell.angle_beta   90.00
_cell.angle_gamma   90.00
#
_symmetry.space_group_name_H-M   'P 1'
#
loop_
_entity.id
_entity.type
_entity.pdbx_description
1 polymer ?
#
loop_
_entity_poly.entity_id
_entity_poly.type
_entity_poly.pdbx_seq_one_letter_code
_entity_poly.pdbx_strand_id
1 'polypeptide(L)'
;MRQRLLVIIFFLIYSVNSGEMAEDCGGICNEDKLVGHLASMEVLSPESIFTLAFDDMEPLCKKLEENLKSTDSYLKTCKPSDQSELYVSLIRGVRVLNNKLCCTDNKFYKRYSMFHSCLRELTNDFESCNGPADWNEEPVKEKLCKTYKNIVDCYYIKAAKVCGKDAAKAVTELVQDVINSVLSTRCSGVNSLPYVKDAMPEKYINRNGSKGRSLYSVKLTLLASIINIVYYIFFQNKQVLM
;
A
#
# COMPACT_ATOMS: atom_id res chain seq x y z
N MET A 1 -27.10 70.25 7.26
CA MET A 1 -27.69 68.90 7.43
C MET A 1 -27.17 67.85 6.42
N ARG A 2 -26.00 68.05 5.80
CA ARG A 2 -25.38 67.10 4.83
C ARG A 2 -24.10 66.41 5.32
N GLN A 3 -23.62 66.77 6.52
CA GLN A 3 -22.32 66.32 7.03
C GLN A 3 -22.41 65.25 8.14
N ARG A 4 -23.63 64.91 8.59
CA ARG A 4 -23.88 63.82 9.55
C ARG A 4 -24.22 62.48 8.87
N LEU A 5 -24.46 62.47 7.56
CA LEU A 5 -24.85 61.26 6.83
C LEU A 5 -23.64 60.40 6.39
N LEU A 6 -22.46 61.01 6.21
CA LEU A 6 -21.26 60.30 5.75
C LEU A 6 -20.57 59.47 6.84
N VAL A 7 -20.73 59.84 8.11
CA VAL A 7 -20.08 59.12 9.23
C VAL A 7 -20.77 57.78 9.52
N ILE A 8 -22.08 57.68 9.28
CA ILE A 8 -22.85 56.45 9.49
C ILE A 8 -22.53 55.40 8.42
N ILE A 9 -22.27 55.82 7.18
CA ILE A 9 -21.92 54.91 6.08
C ILE A 9 -20.52 54.30 6.30
N PHE A 10 -19.56 55.06 6.84
CA PHE A 10 -18.24 54.53 7.15
C PHE A 10 -18.24 53.49 8.29
N PHE A 11 -19.12 53.63 9.28
CA PHE A 11 -19.24 52.63 10.37
C PHE A 11 -19.94 51.33 9.94
N LEU A 12 -20.85 51.38 8.96
CA LEU A 12 -21.50 50.16 8.45
C LEU A 12 -20.62 49.37 7.47
N ILE A 13 -19.66 50.01 6.79
CA ILE A 13 -18.71 49.30 5.92
C ILE A 13 -17.57 48.67 6.73
N TYR A 14 -17.22 49.21 7.90
CA TYR A 14 -16.16 48.65 8.75
C TYR A 14 -16.56 47.39 9.54
N SER A 15 -17.85 47.03 9.54
CA SER A 15 -18.39 45.95 10.36
C SER A 15 -18.60 44.62 9.61
N VAL A 16 -18.20 44.52 8.34
CA VAL A 16 -18.27 43.28 7.56
C VAL A 16 -16.90 42.93 6.98
N ASN A 17 -15.93 42.82 7.87
CA ASN A 17 -14.90 41.79 7.74
C ASN A 17 -15.07 40.88 8.96
N SER A 18 -16.20 40.15 8.98
CA SER A 18 -16.22 38.87 9.65
C SER A 18 -15.12 38.06 8.98
N GLY A 19 -14.00 37.90 9.67
CA GLY A 19 -13.05 36.88 9.31
C GLY A 19 -13.83 35.60 9.05
N GLU A 20 -13.64 35.04 7.87
CA GLU A 20 -13.59 33.59 7.74
C GLU A 20 -12.52 33.14 8.75
N MET A 21 -12.96 32.91 9.99
CA MET A 21 -12.36 31.83 10.74
C MET A 21 -12.74 30.60 9.93
N ALA A 22 -11.81 30.16 9.08
CA ALA A 22 -11.78 28.79 8.64
C ALA A 22 -11.92 27.96 9.92
N GLU A 23 -13.11 27.39 10.09
CA GLU A 23 -13.42 26.43 11.11
C GLU A 23 -12.45 25.28 10.86
N ASP A 24 -11.36 25.25 11.62
CA ASP A 24 -10.41 24.16 11.64
C ASP A 24 -11.09 22.99 12.37
N CYS A 25 -12.05 22.34 11.71
CA CYS A 25 -12.88 21.26 12.26
C CYS A 25 -12.14 19.93 12.37
N GLY A 26 -10.83 19.95 12.60
CA GLY A 26 -10.03 18.76 12.79
C GLY A 26 -9.28 18.83 14.11
N GLY A 27 -9.86 18.27 15.17
CA GLY A 27 -9.09 17.97 16.38
C GLY A 27 -7.86 17.13 16.06
N ILE A 28 -6.90 17.06 16.98
CA ILE A 28 -5.71 16.21 16.81
C ILE A 28 -6.17 14.75 16.61
N CYS A 29 -5.53 14.04 15.68
CA CYS A 29 -5.83 12.63 15.46
C CYS A 29 -5.57 11.83 16.74
N ASN A 30 -6.55 11.01 17.11
CA ASN A 30 -6.46 10.08 18.22
C ASN A 30 -5.55 8.90 17.81
N GLU A 31 -4.51 8.67 18.59
CA GLU A 31 -3.49 7.65 18.33
C GLU A 31 -4.08 6.24 18.36
N ASP A 32 -4.97 5.93 19.30
CA ASP A 32 -5.60 4.61 19.40
C ASP A 32 -6.36 4.24 18.11
N LYS A 33 -7.01 5.22 17.47
CA LYS A 33 -7.66 5.03 16.16
C LYS A 33 -6.65 4.77 15.04
N LEU A 34 -5.54 5.52 15.02
CA LEU A 34 -4.48 5.31 14.02
C LEU A 34 -3.81 3.94 14.19
N VAL A 35 -3.49 3.55 15.43
CA VAL A 35 -2.97 2.24 15.77
C VAL A 35 -3.99 1.15 15.40
N GLY A 36 -5.28 1.36 15.67
CA GLY A 36 -6.34 0.44 15.26
C GLY A 36 -6.40 0.21 13.75
N HIS A 37 -6.26 1.27 12.95
CA HIS A 37 -6.18 1.16 11.48
C HIS A 37 -4.93 0.41 11.01
N LEU A 38 -3.77 0.64 11.64
CA LEU A 38 -2.54 -0.07 11.31
C LEU A 38 -2.61 -1.54 11.71
N ALA A 39 -3.18 -1.85 12.88
CA ALA A 39 -3.36 -3.20 13.37
C ALA A 39 -4.30 -4.03 12.47
N SER A 40 -5.38 -3.43 11.92
CA SER A 40 -6.26 -4.13 10.99
C SER A 40 -5.60 -4.49 9.65
N MET A 41 -4.49 -3.82 9.33
CA MET A 41 -3.62 -4.11 8.19
C MET A 41 -2.36 -4.92 8.56
N GLU A 42 -2.22 -5.33 9.83
CA GLU A 42 -1.03 -6.03 10.38
C GLU A 42 0.27 -5.23 10.23
N VAL A 43 0.18 -3.90 10.34
CA VAL A 43 1.34 -3.00 10.20
C VAL A 43 1.80 -2.51 11.56
N LEU A 44 3.05 -2.81 11.89
CA LEU A 44 3.72 -2.41 13.13
C LEU A 44 5.03 -1.63 12.86
N SER A 45 5.64 -1.83 11.70
CA SER A 45 6.92 -1.24 11.31
C SER A 45 7.04 -1.14 9.78
N PRO A 46 8.05 -0.43 9.23
CA PRO A 46 8.31 -0.45 7.79
C PRO A 46 8.42 -1.86 7.20
N GLU A 47 9.05 -2.79 7.93
CA GLU A 47 9.20 -4.20 7.55
C GLU A 47 7.89 -4.91 7.36
N SER A 48 6.97 -4.74 8.30
CA SER A 48 5.65 -5.37 8.20
C SER A 48 4.92 -4.91 6.93
N ILE A 49 5.10 -3.65 6.49
CA ILE A 49 4.46 -3.14 5.26
C ILE A 49 4.96 -3.88 4.03
N PHE A 50 6.28 -3.95 3.81
CA PHE A 50 6.78 -4.65 2.62
C PHE A 50 6.74 -6.17 2.75
N THR A 51 6.56 -6.73 3.95
CA THR A 51 6.27 -8.17 4.14
C THR A 51 4.92 -8.56 3.55
N LEU A 52 3.91 -7.69 3.68
CA LEU A 52 2.60 -7.88 3.03
C LEU A 52 2.74 -8.08 1.51
N ALA A 53 3.79 -7.55 0.87
CA ALA A 53 4.01 -7.73 -0.57
C ALA A 53 4.18 -9.18 -1.03
N PHE A 54 4.49 -10.08 -0.10
CA PHE A 54 4.73 -11.49 -0.37
C PHE A 54 3.49 -12.35 -0.14
N ASP A 55 2.40 -11.77 0.38
CA ASP A 55 1.11 -12.44 0.52
C ASP A 55 0.40 -12.63 -0.83
N ASP A 56 -0.70 -13.38 -0.81
CA ASP A 56 -1.59 -13.50 -1.97
C ASP A 56 -2.15 -12.12 -2.38
N MET A 57 -1.80 -11.66 -3.58
CA MET A 57 -2.08 -10.28 -4.02
C MET A 57 -3.58 -9.93 -4.03
N GLU A 58 -4.45 -10.82 -4.50
CA GLU A 58 -5.89 -10.54 -4.61
C GLU A 58 -6.56 -10.29 -3.24
N PRO A 59 -6.47 -11.19 -2.24
CA PRO A 59 -7.03 -10.92 -0.92
C PRO A 59 -6.32 -9.76 -0.20
N LEU A 60 -5.01 -9.59 -0.39
CA LEU A 60 -4.27 -8.47 0.15
C LEU A 60 -4.84 -7.14 -0.36
N CYS A 61 -5.00 -7.00 -1.66
CA CYS A 61 -5.47 -5.75 -2.26
C CYS A 61 -6.88 -5.38 -1.81
N LYS A 62 -7.76 -6.37 -1.68
CA LYS A 62 -9.09 -6.15 -1.10
C LYS A 62 -9.00 -5.66 0.36
N LYS A 63 -8.19 -6.32 1.20
CA LYS A 63 -7.97 -5.93 2.60
C LYS A 63 -7.42 -4.51 2.70
N LEU A 64 -6.41 -4.17 1.89
CA LEU A 64 -5.80 -2.84 1.92
C LEU A 64 -6.75 -1.75 1.44
N GLU A 65 -7.49 -1.97 0.35
CA GLU A 65 -8.43 -0.98 -0.18
C GLU A 65 -9.54 -0.64 0.82
N GLU A 66 -10.13 -1.66 1.46
CA GLU A 66 -11.17 -1.48 2.49
C GLU A 66 -10.64 -0.71 3.71
N ASN A 67 -9.46 -1.08 4.21
CA ASN A 67 -8.87 -0.43 5.39
C ASN A 67 -8.36 0.99 5.08
N LEU A 68 -7.73 1.21 3.92
CA LEU A 68 -7.25 2.53 3.50
C LEU A 68 -8.42 3.49 3.28
N LYS A 69 -9.55 3.03 2.71
CA LYS A 69 -10.75 3.87 2.57
C LYS A 69 -11.29 4.38 3.91
N SER A 70 -11.31 3.50 4.92
CA SER A 70 -11.70 3.86 6.29
C SER A 70 -10.72 4.85 6.91
N THR A 71 -9.42 4.56 6.77
CA THR A 71 -8.32 5.41 7.26
C THR A 71 -8.33 6.80 6.61
N ASP A 72 -8.53 6.89 5.31
CA ASP A 72 -8.61 8.14 4.55
C ASP A 72 -9.81 8.98 4.97
N SER A 73 -10.93 8.33 5.29
CA SER A 73 -12.11 9.01 5.80
C SER A 73 -11.83 9.59 7.19
N TYR A 74 -11.13 8.85 8.04
CA TYR A 74 -10.73 9.31 9.37
C TYR A 74 -9.73 10.49 9.30
N LEU A 75 -8.69 10.38 8.48
CA LEU A 75 -7.66 11.41 8.33
C LEU A 75 -8.18 12.72 7.72
N LYS A 76 -9.38 12.73 7.11
CA LYS A 76 -10.07 13.98 6.69
C LYS A 76 -10.71 14.73 7.86
N THR A 77 -10.90 14.07 9.00
CA THR A 77 -11.61 14.62 10.18
C THR A 77 -10.66 15.12 11.28
N CYS A 78 -9.34 14.95 11.10
CA CYS A 78 -8.36 15.28 12.12
C CYS A 78 -7.05 15.74 11.51
N LYS A 79 -6.23 16.42 12.31
CA LYS A 79 -4.86 16.80 11.95
C LYS A 79 -3.84 15.93 12.68
N PRO A 80 -2.85 15.34 11.99
CA PRO A 80 -1.76 14.65 12.65
C PRO A 80 -0.98 15.59 13.58
N SER A 81 -0.66 15.13 14.79
CA SER A 81 0.36 15.72 15.67
C SER A 81 1.73 15.09 15.43
N ASP A 82 2.78 15.69 15.99
CA ASP A 82 4.13 15.12 15.99
C ASP A 82 4.17 13.72 16.64
N GLN A 83 3.37 13.50 17.69
CA GLN A 83 3.26 12.19 18.35
C GLN A 83 2.63 11.12 17.45
N SER A 84 1.77 11.54 16.51
CA SER A 84 1.16 10.65 15.52
C SER A 84 1.95 10.50 14.21
N GLU A 85 3.09 11.19 14.08
CA GLU A 85 3.86 11.26 12.82
C GLU A 85 4.30 9.88 12.34
N LEU A 86 4.74 9.01 13.26
CA LEU A 86 5.12 7.63 12.95
C LEU A 86 3.96 6.87 12.32
N TYR A 87 2.79 6.87 12.97
CA TYR A 87 1.62 6.14 12.49
C TYR A 87 1.14 6.63 11.13
N VAL A 88 1.10 7.95 10.93
CA VAL A 88 0.71 8.55 9.65
C VAL A 88 1.74 8.22 8.57
N SER A 89 3.01 8.15 8.91
CA SER A 89 4.08 7.75 7.98
C SER A 89 3.99 6.27 7.61
N LEU A 90 3.65 5.38 8.55
CA LEU A 90 3.34 3.97 8.26
C LEU A 90 2.13 3.85 7.32
N ILE A 91 1.04 4.60 7.57
CA ILE A 91 -0.13 4.64 6.67
C ILE A 91 0.30 5.09 5.26
N ARG A 92 1.21 6.07 5.15
CA ARG A 92 1.77 6.52 3.86
C ARG A 92 2.51 5.37 3.16
N GLY A 93 3.29 4.58 3.90
CA GLY A 93 3.94 3.37 3.41
C GLY A 93 2.95 2.35 2.86
N VAL A 94 1.85 2.10 3.57
CA VAL A 94 0.80 1.19 3.10
C VAL A 94 0.14 1.69 1.82
N ARG A 95 -0.11 3.00 1.70
CA ARG A 95 -0.63 3.58 0.45
C ARG A 95 0.32 3.37 -0.73
N VAL A 96 1.63 3.54 -0.51
CA VAL A 96 2.64 3.30 -1.55
C VAL A 96 2.65 1.83 -1.99
N LEU A 97 2.63 0.90 -1.02
CA LEU A 97 2.51 -0.53 -1.29
C LEU A 97 1.26 -0.85 -2.13
N ASN A 98 0.09 -0.38 -1.68
CA ASN A 98 -1.19 -0.60 -2.35
C ASN A 98 -1.17 -0.08 -3.79
N ASN A 99 -0.69 1.15 -4.01
CA ASN A 99 -0.61 1.74 -5.34
C ASN A 99 0.34 0.98 -6.30
N LYS A 100 1.38 0.34 -5.75
CA LYS A 100 2.30 -0.48 -6.54
C LYS A 100 1.76 -1.86 -6.86
N LEU A 101 1.10 -2.50 -5.91
CA LEU A 101 0.72 -3.92 -6.01
C LEU A 101 -0.73 -4.17 -6.43
N CYS A 102 -1.62 -3.20 -6.28
CA CYS A 102 -3.06 -3.42 -6.47
C CYS A 102 -3.62 -2.77 -7.73
N CYS A 103 -2.84 -1.95 -8.43
CA CYS A 103 -3.23 -1.36 -9.70
C CYS A 103 -2.75 -2.24 -10.87
N THR A 104 -3.66 -3.00 -11.48
CA THR A 104 -3.31 -3.94 -12.58
C THR A 104 -2.73 -3.27 -13.82
N ASP A 105 -3.09 -2.01 -14.06
CA ASP A 105 -2.54 -1.20 -15.17
C ASP A 105 -1.12 -0.68 -14.90
N ASN A 106 -0.64 -0.75 -13.66
CA ASN A 106 0.68 -0.29 -13.27
C ASN A 106 1.77 -1.16 -13.92
N LYS A 107 2.75 -0.52 -14.57
CA LYS A 107 3.94 -1.20 -15.14
C LYS A 107 4.72 -1.97 -14.07
N PHE A 108 4.79 -1.42 -12.85
CA PHE A 108 5.40 -2.08 -11.72
C PHE A 108 4.68 -3.39 -11.38
N TYR A 109 3.35 -3.34 -11.20
CA TYR A 109 2.53 -4.52 -10.92
C TYR A 109 2.79 -5.65 -11.93
N LYS A 110 2.69 -5.33 -13.23
CA LYS A 110 2.92 -6.31 -14.30
C LYS A 110 4.29 -6.96 -14.20
N ARG A 111 5.35 -6.19 -13.90
CA ARG A 111 6.70 -6.72 -13.71
C ARG A 111 6.82 -7.54 -12.42
N TYR A 112 6.29 -7.06 -11.30
CA TYR A 112 6.35 -7.74 -10.00
C TYR A 112 5.60 -9.07 -10.03
N SER A 113 4.42 -9.11 -10.64
CA SER A 113 3.60 -10.32 -10.77
C SER A 113 4.28 -11.48 -11.51
N MET A 114 5.30 -11.21 -12.33
CA MET A 114 6.07 -12.26 -13.01
C MET A 114 6.94 -13.05 -12.04
N PHE A 115 7.31 -12.45 -10.91
CA PHE A 115 8.22 -13.01 -9.92
C PHE A 115 7.53 -13.29 -8.58
N HIS A 116 6.30 -12.83 -8.38
CA HIS A 116 5.55 -12.92 -7.11
C HIS A 116 5.54 -14.33 -6.52
N SER A 117 5.23 -15.35 -7.33
CA SER A 117 5.23 -16.75 -6.86
C SER A 117 6.57 -17.17 -6.27
N CYS A 118 7.70 -16.78 -6.89
CA CYS A 118 9.03 -17.11 -6.38
C CYS A 118 9.37 -16.27 -5.15
N LEU A 119 9.06 -14.96 -5.17
CA LEU A 119 9.34 -14.07 -4.06
C LEU A 119 8.58 -14.46 -2.79
N ARG A 120 7.37 -15.00 -2.94
CA ARG A 120 6.58 -15.55 -1.82
C ARG A 120 7.22 -16.77 -1.17
N GLU A 121 7.97 -17.59 -1.91
CA GLU A 121 8.72 -18.71 -1.33
C GLU A 121 9.87 -18.23 -0.44
N LEU A 122 10.31 -16.96 -0.60
CA LEU A 122 11.36 -16.34 0.18
C LEU A 122 10.87 -15.59 1.42
N THR A 123 9.57 -15.59 1.76
CA THR A 123 9.04 -14.81 2.89
C THR A 123 9.82 -15.07 4.18
N ASN A 124 10.02 -16.33 4.56
CA ASN A 124 10.76 -16.69 5.78
C ASN A 124 12.24 -16.32 5.67
N ASP A 125 12.83 -16.42 4.47
CA ASP A 125 14.21 -16.00 4.24
C ASP A 125 14.37 -14.49 4.45
N PHE A 126 13.36 -13.70 4.08
CA PHE A 126 13.39 -12.26 4.21
C PHE A 126 13.25 -11.76 5.65
N GLU A 127 12.70 -12.54 6.58
CA GLU A 127 12.62 -12.14 8.00
C GLU A 127 13.99 -11.82 8.59
N SER A 128 15.04 -12.52 8.16
CA SER A 128 16.43 -12.26 8.57
C SER A 128 17.01 -10.94 8.04
N CYS A 129 16.29 -10.23 7.15
CA CYS A 129 16.66 -8.93 6.64
C CYS A 129 16.07 -7.76 7.42
N ASN A 130 15.24 -8.03 8.43
CA ASN A 130 14.62 -6.99 9.24
C ASN A 130 15.67 -6.11 9.92
N GLY A 131 15.39 -4.81 10.01
CA GLY A 131 16.22 -3.89 10.77
C GLY A 131 16.17 -4.20 12.27
N PRO A 132 17.12 -3.64 13.06
CA PRO A 132 16.97 -3.54 14.50
C PRO A 132 15.65 -2.86 14.88
N ALA A 133 15.13 -3.11 16.09
CA ALA A 133 13.95 -2.39 16.59
C ALA A 133 14.16 -0.86 16.48
N ASP A 134 13.11 -0.16 16.05
CA ASP A 134 13.02 1.29 15.94
C ASP A 134 14.14 1.94 15.10
N TRP A 135 14.76 1.19 14.18
CA TRP A 135 15.86 1.72 13.36
C TRP A 135 15.44 2.93 12.51
N ASN A 136 14.15 3.03 12.16
CA ASN A 136 13.56 4.15 11.42
C ASN A 136 13.46 5.44 12.24
N GLU A 137 13.66 5.37 13.55
CA GLU A 137 13.71 6.50 14.48
C GLU A 137 15.16 6.84 14.90
N GLU A 138 16.16 6.20 14.27
CA GLU A 138 17.57 6.46 14.56
C GLU A 138 17.93 7.94 14.31
N PRO A 139 18.35 8.68 15.35
CA PRO A 139 18.65 10.11 15.22
C PRO A 139 19.92 10.38 14.41
N VAL A 140 20.87 9.43 14.40
CA VAL A 140 22.11 9.57 13.63
C VAL A 140 21.87 9.15 12.18
N LYS A 141 21.72 10.14 11.29
CA LYS A 141 21.46 9.94 9.85
C LYS A 141 22.37 8.90 9.20
N GLU A 142 23.67 8.92 9.49
CA GLU A 142 24.63 7.97 8.92
C GLU A 142 24.30 6.53 9.33
N LYS A 143 23.89 6.33 10.58
CA LYS A 143 23.51 5.02 11.12
C LYS A 143 22.16 4.58 10.54
N LEU A 144 21.17 5.47 10.47
CA LEU A 144 19.89 5.25 9.80
C LEU A 144 20.09 4.78 8.35
N CYS A 145 20.86 5.54 7.57
CA CYS A 145 21.07 5.25 6.16
C CYS A 145 21.90 3.98 5.94
N LYS A 146 22.84 3.66 6.84
CA LYS A 146 23.58 2.40 6.82
C LYS A 146 22.63 1.21 7.08
N THR A 147 21.74 1.32 8.07
CA THR A 147 20.76 0.27 8.36
C THR A 147 19.79 0.07 7.20
N TYR A 148 19.25 1.15 6.65
CA TYR A 148 18.41 1.09 5.45
C TYR A 148 19.14 0.39 4.28
N LYS A 149 20.40 0.75 4.02
CA LYS A 149 21.21 0.08 3.00
C LYS A 149 21.34 -1.42 3.25
N ASN A 150 21.61 -1.82 4.50
CA ASN A 150 21.75 -3.23 4.87
C ASN A 150 20.46 -4.02 4.64
N ILE A 151 19.30 -3.44 4.99
CA ILE A 151 17.98 -4.06 4.76
C ILE A 151 17.82 -4.29 3.25
N VAL A 152 17.94 -3.24 2.44
CA VAL A 152 17.77 -3.32 0.98
C VAL A 152 18.74 -4.32 0.34
N ASP A 153 20.00 -4.30 0.75
CA ASP A 153 21.02 -5.23 0.23
C ASP A 153 20.70 -6.67 0.57
N CYS A 154 20.21 -6.94 1.77
CA CYS A 154 19.80 -8.28 2.19
C CYS A 154 18.67 -8.82 1.31
N TYR A 155 17.61 -8.02 1.10
CA TYR A 155 16.52 -8.36 0.19
C TYR A 155 17.01 -8.62 -1.23
N TYR A 156 17.85 -7.72 -1.76
CA TYR A 156 18.41 -7.87 -3.10
C TYR A 156 19.22 -9.16 -3.23
N ILE A 157 20.13 -9.44 -2.29
CA ILE A 157 21.02 -10.62 -2.35
C ILE A 157 20.20 -11.92 -2.32
N LYS A 158 19.24 -12.03 -1.41
CA LYS A 158 18.40 -13.24 -1.29
C LYS A 158 17.55 -13.46 -2.54
N ALA A 159 16.86 -12.42 -3.00
CA ALA A 159 16.07 -12.50 -4.22
C ALA A 159 16.95 -12.79 -5.45
N ALA A 160 18.14 -12.20 -5.56
CA ALA A 160 19.03 -12.41 -6.69
C ALA A 160 19.56 -13.85 -6.77
N LYS A 161 19.83 -14.46 -5.61
CA LYS A 161 20.31 -15.85 -5.52
C LYS A 161 19.25 -16.88 -5.89
N VAL A 162 17.97 -16.59 -5.63
CA VAL A 162 16.89 -17.58 -5.82
C VAL A 162 15.98 -17.25 -6.98
N CYS A 163 15.47 -16.03 -7.05
CA CYS A 163 14.49 -15.58 -8.04
C CYS A 163 15.11 -14.78 -9.21
N GLY A 164 16.42 -14.52 -9.18
CA GLY A 164 17.16 -13.81 -10.23
C GLY A 164 17.23 -12.31 -10.05
N LYS A 165 18.07 -11.65 -10.86
CA LYS A 165 18.42 -10.24 -10.69
C LYS A 165 17.26 -9.31 -10.98
N ASP A 166 16.38 -9.66 -11.92
CA ASP A 166 15.23 -8.82 -12.23
C ASP A 166 14.15 -8.87 -11.13
N ALA A 167 13.94 -10.03 -10.51
CA ALA A 167 13.11 -10.15 -9.30
C ALA A 167 13.73 -9.34 -8.14
N ALA A 168 15.04 -9.44 -7.96
CA ALA A 168 15.78 -8.69 -6.93
C ALA A 168 15.64 -7.17 -7.08
N LYS A 169 15.68 -6.65 -8.32
CA LYS A 169 15.42 -5.23 -8.59
C LYS A 169 13.98 -4.85 -8.26
N ALA A 170 13.00 -5.70 -8.61
CA ALA A 170 11.60 -5.42 -8.35
C ALA A 170 11.30 -5.33 -6.85
N VAL A 171 11.80 -6.27 -6.04
CA VAL A 171 11.64 -6.21 -4.58
C VAL A 171 12.42 -5.04 -3.97
N THR A 172 13.62 -4.74 -4.46
CA THR A 172 14.41 -3.59 -4.00
C THR A 172 13.69 -2.28 -4.23
N GLU A 173 13.14 -2.07 -5.43
CA GLU A 173 12.37 -0.87 -5.76
C GLU A 173 11.09 -0.75 -4.89
N LEU A 174 10.45 -1.87 -4.55
CA LEU A 174 9.29 -1.86 -3.65
C LEU A 174 9.68 -1.47 -2.22
N VAL A 175 10.67 -2.14 -1.66
CA VAL A 175 11.18 -1.91 -0.30
C VAL A 175 11.65 -0.47 -0.17
N GLN A 176 12.40 0.03 -1.17
CA GLN A 176 12.87 1.41 -1.17
C GLN A 176 11.73 2.42 -1.18
N ASP A 177 10.71 2.22 -2.04
CA ASP A 177 9.60 3.18 -2.13
C ASP A 177 8.76 3.20 -0.85
N VAL A 178 8.54 2.03 -0.22
CA VAL A 178 7.90 1.95 1.08
C VAL A 178 8.72 2.69 2.14
N ILE A 179 10.00 2.33 2.31
CA ILE A 179 10.87 2.96 3.33
C ILE A 179 10.99 4.47 3.10
N ASN A 180 11.21 4.92 1.86
CA ASN A 180 11.33 6.34 1.52
C ASN A 180 10.05 7.14 1.81
N SER A 181 8.90 6.47 1.86
CA SER A 181 7.63 7.12 2.22
C SER A 181 7.37 7.15 3.72
N VAL A 182 8.02 6.27 4.50
CA VAL A 182 7.94 6.25 5.96
C VAL A 182 8.97 7.18 6.58
N LEU A 183 10.21 7.19 6.06
CA LEU A 183 11.28 8.01 6.60
C LEU A 183 11.09 9.49 6.28
N SER A 184 11.27 10.34 7.28
CA SER A 184 11.38 11.79 7.11
C SER A 184 12.76 12.20 6.55
N THR A 185 13.80 11.40 6.83
CA THR A 185 15.18 11.67 6.41
C THR A 185 15.52 10.97 5.09
N ARG A 186 16.08 11.73 4.14
CA ARG A 186 16.56 11.18 2.86
C ARG A 186 17.97 10.59 2.98
N CYS A 187 18.12 9.37 2.49
CA CYS A 187 19.39 8.65 2.42
C CYS A 187 19.95 8.62 0.99
N SER A 188 21.18 9.10 0.81
CA SER A 188 21.92 8.98 -0.45
C SER A 188 22.64 7.65 -0.55
N GLY A 189 22.74 7.08 -1.75
CA GLY A 189 23.53 5.85 -1.98
C GLY A 189 22.79 4.53 -1.71
N VAL A 190 21.53 4.58 -1.29
CA VAL A 190 20.72 3.35 -1.08
C VAL A 190 20.39 2.63 -2.40
N ASN A 191 20.45 3.37 -3.52
CA ASN A 191 20.14 2.85 -4.85
C ASN A 191 21.26 1.97 -5.45
N SER A 192 22.46 1.95 -4.86
CA SER A 192 23.55 1.12 -5.39
C SER A 192 23.32 -0.36 -5.03
N LEU A 193 23.17 -1.20 -6.04
CA LEU A 193 22.95 -2.64 -5.86
C LEU A 193 24.26 -3.37 -5.60
N PRO A 194 24.32 -4.30 -4.63
CA PRO A 194 25.51 -5.08 -4.36
C PRO A 194 25.78 -6.10 -5.48
N TYR A 195 27.05 -6.43 -5.69
CA TYR A 195 27.42 -7.50 -6.61
C TYR A 195 27.06 -8.87 -6.01
N VAL A 196 26.40 -9.72 -6.79
CA VAL A 196 26.02 -11.08 -6.41
C VAL A 196 26.70 -12.06 -7.37
N LYS A 197 27.70 -12.79 -6.87
CA LYS A 197 28.54 -13.73 -7.65
C LYS A 197 27.73 -14.87 -8.25
N ASP A 198 26.88 -15.50 -7.44
CA ASP A 198 26.14 -16.73 -7.79
C ASP A 198 24.64 -16.43 -7.91
N ALA A 199 24.29 -15.40 -8.68
CA ALA A 199 22.89 -15.05 -8.93
C ALA A 199 22.20 -16.11 -9.80
N MET A 200 20.92 -16.38 -9.55
CA MET A 200 20.11 -17.30 -10.34
C MET A 200 20.11 -16.85 -11.82
N PRO A 201 20.53 -17.71 -12.75
CA PRO A 201 20.53 -17.35 -14.17
C PRO A 201 19.12 -17.16 -14.73
N GLU A 202 18.92 -16.09 -15.51
CA GLU A 202 17.61 -15.72 -16.08
C GLU A 202 16.93 -16.85 -16.87
N LYS A 203 17.72 -17.73 -17.50
CA LYS A 203 17.21 -18.87 -18.28
C LYS A 203 16.43 -19.91 -17.44
N TYR A 204 16.61 -19.94 -16.13
CA TYR A 204 15.91 -20.86 -15.23
C TYR A 204 14.68 -20.23 -14.56
N ILE A 205 14.43 -18.94 -14.80
CA ILE A 205 13.30 -18.23 -14.18
C ILE A 205 12.04 -18.47 -15.00
N ASN A 206 11.09 -19.20 -14.42
CA ASN A 206 9.79 -19.41 -15.04
C ASN A 206 8.91 -18.17 -14.88
N ARG A 207 8.88 -17.30 -15.90
CA ARG A 207 8.06 -16.08 -15.93
C ARG A 207 6.56 -16.33 -16.16
N ASN A 208 6.14 -17.60 -16.26
CA ASN A 208 4.75 -17.97 -16.59
C ASN A 208 3.81 -18.05 -15.38
N GLY A 209 4.26 -17.69 -14.18
CA GLY A 209 3.46 -17.74 -12.94
C GLY A 209 2.17 -16.90 -12.95
N SER A 210 1.98 -16.02 -13.94
CA SER A 210 0.78 -15.18 -14.08
C SER A 210 -0.26 -15.70 -15.11
N LYS A 211 -0.02 -16.83 -15.78
CA LYS A 211 -1.04 -17.49 -16.63
C LYS A 211 -1.77 -18.59 -15.87
N GLY A 212 -2.51 -18.26 -14.81
CA GLY A 212 -3.22 -19.30 -14.08
C GLY A 212 -4.11 -18.82 -12.95
N ARG A 213 -5.27 -18.23 -13.31
CA ARG A 213 -6.60 -18.34 -12.63
C ARG A 213 -7.49 -17.15 -13.04
N SER A 214 -7.89 -17.07 -14.31
CA SER A 214 -8.90 -16.05 -14.72
C SER A 214 -9.85 -16.49 -15.84
N LEU A 215 -9.97 -17.80 -16.12
CA LEU A 215 -10.88 -18.28 -17.18
C LEU A 215 -11.69 -19.54 -16.83
N TYR A 216 -11.48 -20.14 -15.65
CA TYR A 216 -12.26 -21.32 -15.23
C TYR A 216 -13.54 -21.00 -14.43
N SER A 217 -13.68 -19.78 -13.90
CA SER A 217 -14.89 -19.38 -13.15
C SER A 217 -16.09 -19.11 -14.09
N VAL A 218 -15.88 -18.41 -15.21
CA VAL A 218 -17.00 -17.98 -16.09
C VAL A 218 -17.63 -19.14 -16.87
N LYS A 219 -16.83 -20.15 -17.26
CA LYS A 219 -17.38 -21.33 -17.97
C LYS A 219 -18.22 -22.22 -17.06
N LEU A 220 -17.88 -22.32 -15.76
CA LEU A 220 -18.62 -23.16 -14.83
C LEU A 220 -19.96 -22.52 -14.41
N THR A 221 -20.00 -21.20 -14.27
CA THR A 221 -21.26 -20.48 -13.99
C THR A 221 -22.21 -20.49 -15.18
N LEU A 222 -21.72 -20.34 -16.42
CA LEU A 222 -22.57 -20.42 -17.61
C LEU A 222 -23.23 -21.80 -17.78
N LEU A 223 -22.50 -22.89 -17.50
CA LEU A 223 -23.06 -24.24 -17.55
C LEU A 223 -24.11 -24.46 -16.44
N ALA A 224 -23.87 -23.96 -15.22
CA ALA A 224 -24.84 -24.04 -14.13
C ALA A 224 -26.12 -23.23 -14.40
N SER A 225 -26.01 -22.07 -15.06
CA SER A 225 -27.17 -21.28 -15.49
C SER A 225 -27.99 -21.99 -16.57
N ILE A 226 -27.34 -22.61 -17.56
CA ILE A 226 -28.03 -23.37 -18.62
C ILE A 226 -28.76 -24.58 -18.04
N ILE A 227 -28.14 -25.32 -17.11
CA ILE A 227 -28.78 -26.47 -16.45
C ILE A 227 -30.03 -26.04 -15.67
N ASN A 228 -29.98 -24.92 -14.93
CA ASN A 228 -31.14 -24.41 -14.21
C ASN A 228 -32.27 -23.96 -15.16
N ILE A 229 -31.94 -23.29 -16.27
CA ILE A 229 -32.94 -22.88 -17.27
C ILE A 229 -33.61 -24.10 -17.92
N VAL A 230 -32.83 -25.11 -18.31
CA VAL A 230 -33.37 -26.34 -18.91
C VAL A 230 -34.27 -27.08 -17.91
N TYR A 231 -33.87 -27.17 -16.63
CA TYR A 231 -34.69 -27.78 -15.59
C TYR A 231 -36.01 -27.04 -15.39
N TYR A 232 -35.99 -25.69 -15.40
CA TYR A 232 -37.19 -24.88 -15.24
C TYR A 232 -38.16 -25.04 -16.42
N ILE A 233 -37.65 -25.07 -17.66
CA ILE A 233 -38.46 -25.31 -18.86
C ILE A 233 -39.09 -26.72 -18.82
N PHE A 234 -38.32 -27.73 -18.44
CA PHE A 234 -38.83 -29.11 -18.35
C PHE A 234 -39.90 -29.24 -17.25
N PHE A 235 -39.74 -28.53 -16.14
CA PHE A 235 -40.72 -28.53 -15.05
C PHE A 235 -42.02 -27.83 -15.44
N GLN A 236 -41.96 -26.69 -16.14
CA GLN A 236 -43.16 -25.97 -16.63
C GLN A 236 -43.97 -26.82 -17.62
N ASN A 237 -43.31 -27.52 -18.56
CA ASN A 237 -44.01 -28.37 -19.53
C ASN A 237 -44.72 -29.57 -18.89
N LYS A 238 -44.28 -30.03 -17.71
CA LYS A 238 -44.91 -31.15 -17.02
C LYS A 238 -46.23 -30.79 -16.34
N GLN A 239 -46.46 -29.50 -16.00
CA GLN A 239 -47.72 -29.05 -15.40
C GLN A 239 -48.84 -28.77 -16.41
N VAL A 240 -48.54 -28.73 -17.71
CA VAL A 240 -49.55 -28.52 -18.78
C VAL A 240 -50.12 -29.86 -19.30
N LEU A 241 -49.58 -30.99 -18.84
CA LEU A 241 -49.93 -32.35 -19.28
C LEU A 241 -50.63 -33.19 -18.18
N MET A 242 -51.13 -32.55 -17.12
CA MET A 242 -52.10 -33.10 -16.16
C MET A 242 -53.34 -32.21 -16.14
#